data_AF-A0A1U7XIQ5-F1
#
_entry.id   AF-A0A1U7XIQ5-F1
#
_cell.length_a   1.000
_cell.length_b   1.000
_cell.length_c   1.000
_cell.angle_alpha   90.00
_cell.angle_beta   90.00
_cell.angle_gamma   90.00
#
_symmetry.space_group_name_H-M   'P 1'
#
loop_
_entity.id
_entity.type
_entity.pdbx_description
1 polymer ?
#
loop_
_entity_poly.entity_id
_entity_poly.type
_entity_poly.pdbx_seq_one_letter_code
_entity_poly.pdbx_strand_id
1 'polypeptide(L)'
;MIGPLIDKLFAEPSNAVIVRFLSFISEHLASAADFVFQQIISYTRRQKDLDEGAHPNYDAAERQLDLFNRLCPFLIVRLLPLRVFDDLNSYAFYDELPTKLATHDDECLGTQSTECVAGLLINRALSNSEYDDVRRLAAELCGRIHPKVLIPIMSYQLKNASNSKDLLKIKACLFSTCTSLLVRGTDAYAHPDVLQIRKAIETVLLWPSVDGDDISKAQHGCIDCLALMLCTELQASKAVKNSTSSEACFEQSIVSLGDSVAKGSVCSYVIHQLACDEDTIISLKLGRDEVPKAHLSFRLCMANVLISACQKVPRASKKPFVSKILPCILHSVKEIADSEVRAACIQVFFSMVYHLKSLVLPYSSDLLKASIKSLREGSEKERIAGAKLLASLMASEETVIQNISGGLLEARALLQDICSSDPSLDVRKMCQRLLLCLTSV
;
A
#
# COMPACT_ATOMS: atom_id res chain seq x y z
N MET A 1 -32.26 25.18 -6.77
CA MET A 1 -32.48 23.94 -7.57
C MET A 1 -31.78 22.70 -7.00
N ILE A 2 -30.69 22.83 -6.23
CA ILE A 2 -29.93 21.67 -5.69
C ILE A 2 -30.76 20.83 -4.69
N GLY A 3 -31.48 21.46 -3.76
CA GLY A 3 -32.33 20.76 -2.77
C GLY A 3 -33.30 19.75 -3.38
N PRO A 4 -34.20 20.16 -4.29
CA PRO A 4 -35.15 19.24 -4.92
C PRO A 4 -34.51 18.06 -5.65
N LEU A 5 -33.29 18.21 -6.18
CA LEU A 5 -32.57 17.12 -6.85
C LEU A 5 -32.01 16.10 -5.84
N ILE A 6 -31.50 16.59 -4.71
CA ILE A 6 -31.02 15.74 -3.61
C ILE A 6 -32.21 15.00 -2.98
N ASP A 7 -33.30 15.71 -2.70
CA ASP A 7 -34.53 15.13 -2.16
C ASP A 7 -35.09 14.05 -3.08
N LYS A 8 -35.05 14.29 -4.40
CA LYS A 8 -35.47 13.30 -5.39
C LYS A 8 -34.59 12.06 -5.38
N LEU A 9 -33.26 12.23 -5.28
CA LEU A 9 -32.35 11.10 -5.17
C LEU A 9 -32.60 10.29 -3.89
N PHE A 10 -32.91 10.96 -2.77
CA PHE A 10 -33.26 10.28 -1.52
C PHE A 10 -34.61 9.56 -1.57
N ALA A 11 -35.57 10.05 -2.36
CA ALA A 11 -36.83 9.36 -2.61
C ALA A 11 -36.69 8.17 -3.59
N GLU A 12 -35.73 8.24 -4.51
CA GLU A 12 -35.47 7.23 -5.55
C GLU A 12 -33.98 6.78 -5.52
N PRO A 13 -33.51 6.11 -4.45
CA PRO A 13 -32.08 5.86 -4.20
C PRO A 13 -31.42 4.90 -5.21
N SER A 14 -32.21 4.10 -5.94
CA SER A 14 -31.74 3.22 -7.01
C SER A 14 -31.66 3.90 -8.38
N ASN A 15 -32.07 5.17 -8.50
CA ASN A 15 -32.14 5.87 -9.78
C ASN A 15 -30.75 6.40 -10.21
N ALA A 16 -30.03 5.57 -10.99
CA ALA A 16 -28.71 5.91 -11.51
C ALA A 16 -28.69 7.15 -12.44
N VAL A 17 -29.83 7.52 -13.06
CA VAL A 17 -29.91 8.69 -13.94
C VAL A 17 -29.70 9.97 -13.13
N ILE A 18 -30.24 10.04 -11.91
CA ILE A 18 -30.08 11.20 -11.04
C ILE A 18 -28.63 11.33 -10.61
N VAL A 19 -27.98 10.24 -10.18
CA VAL A 19 -26.55 10.23 -9.81
C VAL A 19 -25.68 10.72 -10.98
N ARG A 20 -25.97 10.23 -12.20
CA ARG A 20 -25.26 10.67 -13.41
C ARG A 20 -25.52 12.14 -13.74
N PHE A 21 -26.72 12.66 -13.50
CA PHE A 21 -27.00 14.08 -13.67
C PHE A 21 -26.23 14.93 -12.66
N LEU A 22 -26.22 14.52 -11.38
CA LEU A 22 -25.48 15.20 -10.32
C LEU A 22 -23.97 15.25 -10.61
N SER A 23 -23.40 14.25 -11.29
CA SER A 23 -21.98 14.27 -11.65
C SER A 23 -21.63 15.36 -12.67
N PHE A 24 -22.55 15.74 -13.56
CA PHE A 24 -22.36 16.85 -14.49
C PHE A 24 -22.43 18.23 -13.83
N ILE A 25 -23.03 18.32 -12.64
CA ILE A 25 -23.18 19.56 -11.89
C ILE A 25 -22.37 19.55 -10.57
N SER A 26 -21.35 18.69 -10.46
CA SER A 26 -20.54 18.52 -9.25
C SER A 26 -19.97 19.84 -8.71
N GLU A 27 -19.54 20.75 -9.58
CA GLU A 27 -19.03 22.07 -9.17
C GLU A 27 -20.11 22.99 -8.59
N HIS A 28 -21.36 22.85 -9.06
CA HIS A 28 -22.50 23.55 -8.47
C HIS A 28 -22.87 22.96 -7.11
N LEU A 29 -22.76 21.64 -6.94
CA LEU A 29 -22.92 20.98 -5.65
C LEU A 29 -21.84 21.44 -4.66
N ALA A 30 -20.59 21.54 -5.12
CA ALA A 30 -19.47 22.03 -4.33
C ALA A 30 -19.68 23.46 -3.84
N SER A 31 -20.27 24.32 -4.68
CA SER A 31 -20.58 25.71 -4.33
C SER A 31 -21.66 25.83 -3.24
N ALA A 32 -22.42 24.77 -3.00
CA ALA A 32 -23.44 24.69 -1.96
C ALA A 32 -23.15 23.55 -0.95
N ALA A 33 -21.87 23.24 -0.74
CA ALA A 33 -21.43 22.07 0.02
C ALA A 33 -22.07 21.94 1.41
N ASP A 34 -22.12 23.03 2.19
CA ASP A 34 -22.72 22.99 3.53
C ASP A 34 -24.20 22.58 3.48
N PHE A 35 -24.95 23.10 2.52
CA PHE A 35 -26.35 22.69 2.32
C PHE A 35 -26.44 21.21 1.94
N VAL A 36 -25.58 20.73 1.04
CA VAL A 36 -25.53 19.31 0.66
C VAL A 36 -25.23 18.42 1.87
N PHE A 37 -24.26 18.81 2.70
CA PHE A 37 -23.88 18.07 3.91
C PHE A 37 -25.01 18.05 4.94
N GLN A 38 -25.70 19.16 5.16
CA GLN A 38 -26.87 19.19 6.06
C GLN A 38 -28.01 18.26 5.57
N GLN A 39 -28.24 18.18 4.26
CA GLN A 39 -29.21 17.23 3.70
C GLN A 39 -28.79 15.78 3.93
N ILE A 40 -27.50 15.46 3.74
CA ILE A 40 -26.94 14.13 4.01
C ILE A 40 -27.13 13.74 5.47
N ILE A 41 -26.78 14.65 6.41
CA ILE A 41 -26.94 14.40 7.85
C ILE A 41 -28.42 14.17 8.19
N SER A 42 -29.31 15.06 7.72
CA SER A 42 -30.75 14.96 7.99
C SER A 42 -31.34 13.65 7.48
N TYR A 43 -30.95 13.20 6.29
CA TYR A 43 -31.39 11.94 5.72
C TYR A 43 -30.82 10.74 6.49
N THR A 44 -29.54 10.77 6.84
CA THR A 44 -28.87 9.65 7.52
C THR A 44 -29.39 9.46 8.95
N ARG A 45 -29.74 10.54 9.67
CA ARG A 45 -30.37 10.47 11.01
C ARG A 45 -31.73 9.74 11.01
N ARG A 46 -32.40 9.65 9.86
CA ARG A 46 -33.68 8.91 9.74
C ARG A 46 -33.46 7.42 9.50
N GLN A 47 -32.25 7.00 9.18
CA GLN A 47 -31.91 5.59 9.01
C GLN A 47 -31.82 4.92 10.37
N LYS A 48 -32.33 3.69 10.47
CA LYS A 48 -32.15 2.88 11.67
C LYS A 48 -30.72 2.32 11.68
N ASP A 49 -30.09 2.36 12.85
CA ASP A 49 -28.85 1.62 13.05
C ASP A 49 -29.10 0.12 12.91
N LEU A 50 -28.16 -0.57 12.27
CA LEU A 50 -28.19 -2.02 12.20
C LEU A 50 -27.58 -2.53 13.49
N ASP A 51 -28.39 -3.17 14.32
CA ASP A 51 -27.90 -3.81 15.54
C ASP A 51 -27.11 -5.09 15.17
N GLU A 52 -26.03 -5.38 15.89
CA GLU A 52 -25.25 -6.60 15.69
C GLU A 52 -26.15 -7.83 15.96
N GLY A 53 -26.57 -8.52 14.89
CA GLY A 53 -27.40 -9.73 14.96
C GLY A 53 -28.89 -9.54 14.65
N ALA A 54 -29.36 -8.31 14.44
CA ALA A 54 -30.74 -8.02 14.06
C ALA A 54 -30.80 -7.40 12.65
N HIS A 55 -30.38 -8.15 11.63
CA HIS A 55 -30.89 -7.83 10.30
C HIS A 55 -32.39 -8.09 10.34
N PRO A 56 -33.23 -7.09 10.04
CA PRO A 56 -34.66 -7.33 9.93
C PRO A 56 -34.86 -8.46 8.92
N ASN A 57 -35.90 -9.28 9.12
CA ASN A 57 -36.20 -10.41 8.24
C ASN A 57 -36.81 -9.90 6.91
N TYR A 58 -36.05 -9.04 6.23
CA TYR A 58 -36.36 -8.40 4.98
C TYR A 58 -36.27 -9.43 3.87
N ASP A 59 -37.21 -9.32 2.93
CA ASP A 59 -37.10 -10.00 1.65
C ASP A 59 -35.93 -9.43 0.82
N ALA A 60 -35.62 -10.08 -0.31
CA ALA A 60 -34.49 -9.66 -1.14
C ALA A 60 -34.64 -8.22 -1.69
N ALA A 61 -35.87 -7.77 -1.97
CA ALA A 61 -36.14 -6.46 -2.53
C ALA A 61 -36.02 -5.35 -1.47
N GLU A 62 -36.52 -5.60 -0.27
CA GLU A 62 -36.40 -4.70 0.89
C GLU A 62 -34.94 -4.53 1.31
N ARG A 63 -34.14 -5.60 1.31
CA ARG A 63 -32.68 -5.50 1.57
C ARG A 63 -31.97 -4.68 0.51
N GLN A 64 -32.32 -4.85 -0.77
CA GLN A 64 -31.72 -4.06 -1.84
C GLN A 64 -32.09 -2.59 -1.70
N LEU A 65 -33.35 -2.28 -1.38
CA LEU A 65 -33.77 -0.91 -1.16
C LEU A 65 -33.06 -0.27 0.04
N ASP A 66 -32.93 -0.99 1.16
CA ASP A 66 -32.19 -0.52 2.34
C ASP A 66 -30.70 -0.27 2.02
N LEU A 67 -30.06 -1.19 1.28
CA LEU A 67 -28.70 -1.01 0.80
C LEU A 67 -28.56 0.28 -0.04
N PHE A 68 -29.46 0.51 -1.00
CA PHE A 68 -29.44 1.73 -1.81
C PHE A 68 -29.68 2.99 -0.97
N ASN A 69 -30.60 2.95 0.00
CA ASN A 69 -30.80 4.06 0.94
C ASN A 69 -29.51 4.41 1.69
N ARG A 70 -28.72 3.41 2.09
CA ARG A 70 -27.46 3.63 2.84
C ARG A 70 -26.30 4.06 1.96
N LEU A 71 -26.24 3.59 0.71
CA LEU A 71 -25.24 4.02 -0.27
C LEU A 71 -25.47 5.43 -0.79
N CYS A 72 -26.73 5.81 -0.98
CA CYS A 72 -27.14 7.03 -1.67
C CYS A 72 -26.46 8.32 -1.14
N PRO A 73 -26.40 8.59 0.18
CA PRO A 73 -25.71 9.77 0.69
C PRO A 73 -24.22 9.80 0.33
N PHE A 74 -23.57 8.63 0.33
CA PHE A 74 -22.15 8.50 0.02
C PHE A 74 -21.87 8.61 -1.48
N LEU A 75 -22.82 8.21 -2.32
CA LEU A 75 -22.74 8.50 -3.75
C LEU A 75 -22.70 10.01 -4.01
N ILE A 76 -23.48 10.82 -3.27
CA ILE A 76 -23.41 12.29 -3.40
C ILE A 76 -22.03 12.81 -2.97
N VAL A 77 -21.51 12.36 -1.82
CA VAL A 77 -20.16 12.74 -1.34
C VAL A 77 -19.08 12.38 -2.37
N ARG A 78 -19.20 11.20 -3.01
CA ARG A 78 -18.28 10.74 -4.07
C ARG A 78 -18.19 11.73 -5.24
N LEU A 79 -19.29 12.42 -5.57
CA LEU A 79 -19.35 13.36 -6.69
C LEU A 79 -18.68 14.72 -6.39
N LEU A 80 -18.54 15.09 -5.12
CA LEU A 80 -17.97 16.39 -4.75
C LEU A 80 -16.48 16.44 -5.11
N PRO A 81 -15.93 17.60 -5.54
CA PRO A 81 -14.50 17.76 -5.80
C PRO A 81 -13.70 17.80 -4.50
N LEU A 82 -12.41 17.45 -4.57
CA LEU A 82 -11.55 17.29 -3.39
C LEU A 82 -11.43 18.57 -2.53
N ARG A 83 -11.48 19.74 -3.16
CA ARG A 83 -11.42 21.04 -2.48
C ARG A 83 -12.49 21.25 -1.41
N VAL A 84 -13.63 20.58 -1.52
CA VAL A 84 -14.71 20.67 -0.51
C VAL A 84 -14.27 20.06 0.82
N PHE A 85 -13.39 19.06 0.77
CA PHE A 85 -12.86 18.36 1.93
C PHE A 85 -11.68 19.11 2.58
N ASP A 86 -11.33 20.30 2.08
CA ASP A 86 -10.19 21.09 2.59
C ASP A 86 -10.61 22.18 3.58
N ASP A 87 -11.90 22.50 3.62
CA ASP A 87 -12.44 23.46 4.56
C ASP A 87 -12.65 22.82 5.94
N LEU A 88 -11.60 22.88 6.76
CA LEU A 88 -11.63 22.45 8.17
C LEU A 88 -12.62 23.25 9.04
N ASN A 89 -13.14 24.38 8.57
CA ASN A 89 -14.14 25.17 9.29
C ASN A 89 -15.57 24.75 8.96
N SER A 90 -15.79 23.84 7.99
CA SER A 90 -17.14 23.36 7.67
C SER A 90 -17.68 22.52 8.82
N TYR A 91 -18.55 23.13 9.62
CA TYR A 91 -19.23 22.46 10.74
C TYR A 91 -20.04 21.26 10.27
N ALA A 92 -20.68 21.35 9.09
CA ALA A 92 -21.46 20.24 8.53
C ALA A 92 -20.59 19.03 8.14
N PHE A 93 -19.35 19.27 7.68
CA PHE A 93 -18.46 18.17 7.32
C PHE A 93 -17.65 17.64 8.49
N TYR A 94 -17.12 18.53 9.34
CA TYR A 94 -16.13 18.21 10.37
C TYR A 94 -16.64 18.33 11.82
N ASP A 95 -17.69 19.09 12.09
CA ASP A 95 -18.15 19.42 13.45
C ASP A 95 -16.97 19.82 14.35
N GLU A 96 -16.86 19.31 15.58
CA GLU A 96 -15.77 19.60 16.51
C GLU A 96 -14.55 18.66 16.34
N LEU A 97 -14.55 17.76 15.34
CA LEU A 97 -13.47 16.77 15.17
C LEU A 97 -12.08 17.40 15.11
N PRO A 98 -11.82 18.47 14.32
CA PRO A 98 -10.48 19.06 14.26
C PRO A 98 -10.00 19.58 15.61
N THR A 99 -10.90 20.18 16.40
CA THR A 99 -10.60 20.74 17.72
C THR A 99 -10.34 19.63 18.74
N LYS A 100 -11.16 18.58 18.75
CA LYS A 100 -11.00 17.41 19.64
C LYS A 100 -9.69 16.65 19.38
N LEU A 101 -9.28 16.58 18.12
CA LEU A 101 -8.01 15.96 17.74
C LEU A 101 -6.80 16.81 18.17
N ALA A 102 -6.92 18.14 18.18
CA ALA A 102 -5.85 19.03 18.63
C ALA A 102 -5.59 18.93 20.15
N THR A 103 -6.59 18.52 20.94
CA THR A 103 -6.45 18.35 22.40
C THR A 103 -5.90 16.98 22.82
N HIS A 104 -5.60 16.07 21.87
CA HIS A 104 -5.10 14.71 22.11
C HIS A 104 -5.94 13.89 23.11
N ASP A 105 -7.26 14.04 23.04
CA ASP A 105 -8.17 13.27 23.88
C ASP A 105 -8.45 11.91 23.25
N ASP A 106 -7.83 10.85 23.78
CA ASP A 106 -7.94 9.47 23.26
C ASP A 106 -9.40 8.94 23.33
N GLU A 107 -10.25 9.48 24.23
CA GLU A 107 -11.68 9.13 24.29
C GLU A 107 -12.46 9.65 23.06
N CYS A 108 -12.05 10.81 22.51
CA CYS A 108 -12.66 11.39 21.31
C CYS A 108 -12.37 10.58 20.03
N LEU A 109 -11.28 9.80 20.02
CA LEU A 109 -10.89 8.95 18.89
C LEU A 109 -11.65 7.63 18.84
N GLY A 110 -12.23 7.21 19.97
CA GLY A 110 -13.04 6.00 20.12
C GLY A 110 -14.52 6.20 19.79
N THR A 111 -15.06 7.40 20.05
CA THR A 111 -16.50 7.71 19.90
C THR A 111 -16.72 8.60 18.69
N GLN A 112 -17.04 8.00 17.54
CA GLN A 112 -17.22 8.75 16.30
C GLN A 112 -18.62 9.36 16.27
N SER A 113 -18.69 10.69 16.26
CA SER A 113 -19.93 11.45 16.13
C SER A 113 -20.62 11.16 14.79
N THR A 114 -21.95 10.94 14.80
CA THR A 114 -22.77 10.89 13.58
C THR A 114 -23.34 12.26 13.20
N GLU A 115 -22.92 13.32 13.90
CA GLU A 115 -23.42 14.69 13.74
C GLU A 115 -22.80 15.43 12.54
N CYS A 116 -21.74 14.88 11.94
CA CYS A 116 -21.11 15.42 10.73
C CYS A 116 -20.84 14.34 9.68
N VAL A 117 -20.65 14.76 8.43
CA VAL A 117 -20.43 13.83 7.31
C VAL A 117 -19.13 13.04 7.46
N ALA A 118 -18.04 13.65 7.93
CA ALA A 118 -16.78 12.92 8.18
C ALA A 118 -16.97 11.81 9.22
N GLY A 119 -17.64 12.12 10.34
CA GLY A 119 -17.94 11.15 11.37
C GLY A 119 -18.87 10.03 10.89
N LEU A 120 -19.88 10.35 10.07
CA LEU A 120 -20.74 9.35 9.42
C LEU A 120 -19.95 8.40 8.51
N LEU A 121 -19.04 8.90 7.70
CA LEU A 121 -18.19 8.08 6.82
C LEU A 121 -17.32 7.11 7.63
N ILE A 122 -16.66 7.62 8.67
CA ILE A 122 -15.75 6.81 9.50
C ILE A 122 -16.55 5.73 10.25
N ASN A 123 -17.71 6.09 10.81
CA ASN A 123 -18.60 5.15 11.50
C ASN A 123 -19.05 4.01 10.59
N ARG A 124 -19.54 4.37 9.39
CA ARG A 124 -20.02 3.39 8.42
C ARG A 124 -18.89 2.52 7.87
N ALA A 125 -17.67 3.05 7.74
CA ALA A 125 -16.51 2.29 7.30
C ALA A 125 -16.06 1.23 8.32
N LEU A 126 -16.20 1.52 9.62
CA LEU A 126 -15.69 0.68 10.72
C LEU A 126 -16.76 -0.16 11.43
N SER A 127 -18.03 -0.05 11.03
CA SER A 127 -19.15 -0.78 11.64
C SER A 127 -19.22 -2.23 11.14
N ASN A 128 -19.29 -3.18 12.08
CA ASN A 128 -19.42 -4.61 11.77
C ASN A 128 -20.80 -4.97 11.22
N SER A 129 -21.85 -4.25 11.62
CA SER A 129 -23.24 -4.53 11.23
C SER A 129 -23.62 -3.92 9.87
N GLU A 130 -22.77 -3.06 9.30
CA GLU A 130 -23.03 -2.39 8.04
C GLU A 130 -22.88 -3.31 6.81
N TYR A 131 -23.52 -2.96 5.69
CA TYR A 131 -23.33 -3.69 4.43
C TYR A 131 -21.90 -3.53 3.90
N ASP A 132 -21.35 -4.60 3.33
CA ASP A 132 -20.01 -4.63 2.73
C ASP A 132 -19.78 -3.51 1.71
N ASP A 133 -20.74 -3.28 0.83
CA ASP A 133 -20.62 -2.25 -0.22
C ASP A 133 -20.63 -0.83 0.37
N VAL A 134 -21.42 -0.62 1.43
CA VAL A 134 -21.46 0.66 2.17
C VAL A 134 -20.15 0.89 2.90
N ARG A 135 -19.63 -0.13 3.61
CA ARG A 135 -18.31 -0.06 4.27
C ARG A 135 -17.20 0.30 3.31
N ARG A 136 -17.13 -0.39 2.16
CA ARG A 136 -16.09 -0.18 1.16
C ARG A 136 -16.16 1.22 0.57
N LEU A 137 -17.36 1.69 0.20
CA LEU A 137 -17.54 3.04 -0.31
C LEU A 137 -17.20 4.09 0.75
N ALA A 138 -17.64 3.90 2.00
CA ALA A 138 -17.34 4.78 3.10
C ALA A 138 -15.82 4.88 3.36
N ALA A 139 -15.12 3.74 3.37
CA ALA A 139 -13.66 3.69 3.53
C ALA A 139 -12.91 4.34 2.34
N GLU A 140 -13.41 4.20 1.10
CA GLU A 140 -12.89 4.93 -0.06
C GLU A 140 -12.97 6.45 0.16
N LEU A 141 -14.15 6.92 0.58
CA LEU A 141 -14.44 8.34 0.78
C LEU A 141 -13.74 8.92 2.01
N CYS A 142 -13.52 8.12 3.05
CA CYS A 142 -12.68 8.47 4.19
C CYS A 142 -11.29 8.93 3.73
N GLY A 143 -10.71 8.29 2.72
CA GLY A 143 -9.41 8.71 2.15
C GLY A 143 -9.36 10.15 1.63
N ARG A 144 -10.52 10.75 1.34
CA ARG A 144 -10.63 12.14 0.85
C ARG A 144 -10.67 13.17 1.98
N ILE A 145 -10.99 12.76 3.20
CA ILE A 145 -11.01 13.62 4.39
C ILE A 145 -9.61 14.24 4.58
N HIS A 146 -9.57 15.52 4.96
CA HIS A 146 -8.33 16.24 5.27
C HIS A 146 -7.41 15.43 6.22
N PRO A 147 -6.10 15.32 5.92
CA PRO A 147 -5.17 14.48 6.70
C PRO A 147 -5.10 14.77 8.19
N LYS A 148 -5.20 16.04 8.60
CA LYS A 148 -5.26 16.45 10.03
C LYS A 148 -6.39 15.81 10.82
N VAL A 149 -7.44 15.34 10.14
CA VAL A 149 -8.58 14.66 10.77
C VAL A 149 -8.46 13.15 10.56
N LEU A 150 -8.23 12.72 9.32
CA LEU A 150 -8.25 11.30 8.97
C LEU A 150 -7.10 10.50 9.62
N ILE A 151 -5.87 10.99 9.53
CA ILE A 151 -4.68 10.20 9.89
C ILE A 151 -4.63 9.88 11.39
N PRO A 152 -4.91 10.81 12.32
CA PRO A 152 -5.00 10.48 13.74
C PRO A 152 -6.06 9.41 14.03
N ILE A 153 -7.23 9.52 13.43
CA ILE A 153 -8.33 8.56 13.63
C ILE A 153 -7.95 7.18 13.10
N MET A 154 -7.44 7.10 11.87
CA MET A 154 -7.02 5.81 11.27
C MET A 154 -5.86 5.19 12.03
N SER A 155 -4.92 6.00 12.54
CA SER A 155 -3.83 5.56 13.41
C SER A 155 -4.35 4.89 14.69
N TYR A 156 -5.26 5.57 15.40
CA TYR A 156 -5.86 5.05 16.63
C TYR A 156 -6.67 3.78 16.38
N GLN A 157 -7.55 3.81 15.37
CA GLN A 157 -8.42 2.68 15.04
C GLN A 157 -7.63 1.47 14.56
N LEU A 158 -6.58 1.66 13.74
CA LEU A 158 -5.73 0.58 13.29
C LEU A 158 -4.91 -0.03 14.44
N LYS A 159 -4.38 0.80 15.35
CA LYS A 159 -3.67 0.32 16.54
C LYS A 159 -4.59 -0.55 17.39
N ASN A 160 -5.80 -0.08 17.70
CA ASN A 160 -6.75 -0.83 18.52
C ASN A 160 -7.20 -2.13 17.82
N ALA A 161 -7.51 -2.05 16.52
CA ALA A 161 -7.90 -3.21 15.74
C ALA A 161 -6.78 -4.25 15.62
N SER A 162 -5.51 -3.82 15.57
CA SER A 162 -4.37 -4.73 15.62
C SER A 162 -4.27 -5.43 16.99
N ASN A 163 -4.56 -4.74 18.09
CA ASN A 163 -4.52 -5.37 19.41
C ASN A 163 -5.68 -6.36 19.61
N SER A 164 -6.87 -6.06 19.09
CA SER A 164 -8.04 -6.92 19.19
C SER A 164 -8.18 -7.96 18.07
N LYS A 165 -7.27 -7.95 17.09
CA LYS A 165 -7.32 -8.77 15.86
C LYS A 165 -8.61 -8.59 15.04
N ASP A 166 -9.14 -7.37 15.00
CA ASP A 166 -10.31 -7.00 14.22
C ASP A 166 -9.93 -6.78 12.73
N LEU A 167 -10.04 -7.84 11.94
CA LEU A 167 -9.67 -7.83 10.51
C LEU A 167 -10.53 -6.89 9.67
N LEU A 168 -11.78 -6.64 10.06
CA LEU A 168 -12.66 -5.74 9.32
C LEU A 168 -12.17 -4.30 9.46
N LYS A 169 -11.94 -3.85 10.70
CA LYS A 169 -11.43 -2.51 10.97
C LYS A 169 -10.03 -2.30 10.42
N ILE A 170 -9.16 -3.32 10.47
CA ILE A 170 -7.83 -3.28 9.83
C ILE A 170 -7.98 -3.00 8.33
N LYS A 171 -8.81 -3.76 7.62
CA LYS A 171 -9.01 -3.57 6.17
C LYS A 171 -9.57 -2.17 5.85
N ALA A 172 -10.54 -1.69 6.62
CA ALA A 172 -11.11 -0.35 6.44
C ALA A 172 -10.10 0.77 6.71
N CYS A 173 -9.30 0.66 7.77
CA CYS A 173 -8.26 1.64 8.10
C CYS A 173 -7.16 1.68 7.03
N LEU A 174 -6.70 0.51 6.58
CA LEU A 174 -5.70 0.40 5.52
C LEU A 174 -6.22 0.98 4.21
N PHE A 175 -7.45 0.63 3.80
CA PHE A 175 -8.04 1.13 2.57
C PHE A 175 -8.24 2.66 2.59
N SER A 176 -8.71 3.21 3.72
CA SER A 176 -8.84 4.65 3.92
C SER A 176 -7.48 5.36 3.86
N THR A 177 -6.47 4.79 4.52
CA THR A 177 -5.10 5.33 4.53
C THR A 177 -4.46 5.28 3.15
N CYS A 178 -4.55 4.15 2.45
CA CYS A 178 -4.06 3.98 1.08
C CYS A 178 -4.71 5.00 0.14
N THR A 179 -6.03 5.18 0.24
CA THR A 179 -6.76 6.15 -0.58
C THR A 179 -6.31 7.58 -0.27
N SER A 180 -6.07 7.90 1.01
CA SER A 180 -5.51 9.18 1.41
C SER A 180 -4.10 9.41 0.84
N LEU A 181 -3.21 8.42 0.91
CA LEU A 181 -1.88 8.51 0.31
C LEU A 181 -1.95 8.71 -1.21
N LEU A 182 -2.92 8.11 -1.90
CA LEU A 182 -3.10 8.27 -3.34
C LEU A 182 -3.67 9.64 -3.72
N VAL A 183 -4.65 10.15 -2.97
CA VAL A 183 -5.38 11.37 -3.31
C VAL A 183 -4.72 12.63 -2.74
N ARG A 184 -4.14 12.53 -1.54
CA ARG A 184 -3.50 13.63 -0.79
C ARG A 184 -1.97 13.59 -0.85
N GLY A 185 -1.37 12.47 -1.29
CA GLY A 185 0.06 12.37 -1.50
C GLY A 185 0.87 12.74 -0.25
N THR A 186 1.78 13.71 -0.43
CA THR A 186 2.72 14.15 0.60
C THR A 186 2.03 14.74 1.82
N ASP A 187 0.86 15.35 1.67
CA ASP A 187 0.15 15.99 2.79
C ASP A 187 -0.38 14.96 3.78
N ALA A 188 -0.80 13.79 3.30
CA ALA A 188 -1.14 12.65 4.15
C ALA A 188 0.12 12.03 4.77
N TYR A 189 1.16 11.81 3.96
CA TYR A 189 2.39 11.17 4.43
C TYR A 189 3.15 11.99 5.48
N ALA A 190 3.11 13.32 5.38
CA ALA A 190 3.81 14.22 6.30
C ALA A 190 3.20 14.28 7.71
N HIS A 191 2.01 13.70 7.92
CA HIS A 191 1.37 13.71 9.22
C HIS A 191 2.13 12.82 10.23
N PRO A 192 2.41 13.29 11.47
CA PRO A 192 3.22 12.53 12.44
C PRO A 192 2.71 11.11 12.75
N ASP A 193 1.39 10.95 12.82
CA ASP A 193 0.75 9.67 13.13
C ASP A 193 0.89 8.59 12.04
N VAL A 194 1.41 8.94 10.85
CA VAL A 194 1.81 7.93 9.84
C VAL A 194 2.84 6.96 10.42
N LEU A 195 3.72 7.43 11.31
CA LEU A 195 4.66 6.57 12.02
C LEU A 195 3.95 5.52 12.89
N GLN A 196 2.83 5.87 13.51
CA GLN A 196 2.05 4.95 14.33
C GLN A 196 1.28 3.95 13.46
N ILE A 197 0.75 4.39 12.31
CA ILE A 197 0.18 3.49 11.30
C ILE A 197 1.22 2.47 10.86
N ARG A 198 2.46 2.89 10.56
CA ARG A 198 3.57 1.98 10.20
C ARG A 198 3.83 0.94 11.30
N LYS A 199 3.83 1.35 12.57
CA LYS A 199 4.02 0.44 13.72
C LYS A 199 2.86 -0.56 13.87
N ALA A 200 1.62 -0.12 13.65
CA ALA A 200 0.46 -1.02 13.69
C ALA A 200 0.50 -2.03 12.53
N ILE A 201 0.92 -1.59 11.33
CA ILE A 201 1.17 -2.48 10.19
C ILE A 201 2.24 -3.53 10.54
N GLU A 202 3.36 -3.12 11.14
CA GLU A 202 4.40 -4.05 11.58
C GLU A 202 3.83 -5.14 12.50
N THR A 203 2.98 -4.77 13.46
CA THR A 203 2.31 -5.73 14.34
C THR A 203 1.48 -6.76 13.58
N VAL A 204 0.71 -6.33 12.56
CA VAL A 204 -0.13 -7.23 11.74
C VAL A 204 0.72 -8.14 10.84
N LEU A 205 1.82 -7.63 10.28
CA LEU A 205 2.74 -8.41 9.45
C LEU A 205 3.49 -9.50 10.23
N LEU A 206 3.61 -9.34 11.55
CA LEU A 206 4.21 -10.34 12.43
C LEU A 206 3.23 -11.44 12.88
N TRP A 207 1.95 -11.35 12.53
CA TRP A 207 1.00 -12.40 12.90
C TRP A 207 1.28 -13.70 12.14
N PRO A 208 1.13 -14.86 12.81
CA PRO A 208 1.16 -16.14 12.13
C PRO A 208 -0.03 -16.21 11.16
N SER A 209 0.22 -16.65 9.94
CA SER A 209 -0.80 -16.84 8.91
C SER A 209 -0.53 -18.09 8.09
N VAL A 210 -1.58 -18.60 7.45
CA VAL A 210 -1.51 -19.67 6.45
C VAL A 210 -1.92 -19.09 5.09
N ASP A 211 -1.34 -19.60 4.01
CA ASP A 211 -1.65 -19.08 2.67
C ASP A 211 -3.15 -19.11 2.36
N GLY A 212 -3.70 -17.96 1.96
CA GLY A 212 -5.10 -17.77 1.61
C GLY A 212 -6.07 -17.49 2.76
N ASP A 213 -5.63 -17.51 4.03
CA ASP A 213 -6.47 -17.16 5.17
C ASP A 213 -6.81 -15.64 5.23
N ASP A 214 -7.71 -15.24 6.12
CA ASP A 214 -8.08 -13.82 6.21
C ASP A 214 -6.99 -12.93 6.83
N ILE A 215 -6.04 -13.51 7.57
CA ILE A 215 -4.88 -12.81 8.12
C ILE A 215 -3.92 -12.45 6.98
N SER A 216 -3.59 -13.39 6.10
CA SER A 216 -2.74 -13.18 4.94
C SER A 216 -3.34 -12.11 4.02
N LYS A 217 -4.67 -12.06 3.85
CA LYS A 217 -5.33 -10.95 3.12
C LYS A 217 -5.11 -9.59 3.79
N ALA A 218 -5.17 -9.51 5.13
CA ALA A 218 -4.86 -8.28 5.86
C ALA A 218 -3.37 -7.91 5.75
N GLN A 219 -2.47 -8.89 5.77
CA GLN A 219 -1.03 -8.70 5.55
C GLN A 219 -0.74 -8.18 4.13
N HIS A 220 -1.45 -8.64 3.10
CA HIS A 220 -1.34 -8.08 1.75
C HIS A 220 -1.78 -6.61 1.72
N GLY A 221 -2.87 -6.25 2.42
CA GLY A 221 -3.27 -4.85 2.58
C GLY A 221 -2.20 -4.00 3.28
N CYS A 222 -1.52 -4.57 4.28
CA CYS A 222 -0.39 -3.94 4.97
C CYS A 222 0.81 -3.71 4.05
N ILE A 223 1.18 -4.73 3.27
CA ILE A 223 2.25 -4.66 2.25
C ILE A 223 1.96 -3.52 1.27
N ASP A 224 0.72 -3.45 0.79
CA ASP A 224 0.29 -2.42 -0.16
C ASP A 224 0.30 -1.01 0.43
N CYS A 225 -0.10 -0.88 1.69
CA CYS A 225 -0.05 0.40 2.40
C CYS A 225 1.39 0.88 2.58
N LEU A 226 2.31 0.01 3.03
CA LEU A 226 3.74 0.34 3.13
C LEU A 226 4.36 0.70 1.78
N ALA A 227 3.99 -0.01 0.71
CA ALA A 227 4.46 0.27 -0.63
C ALA A 227 4.04 1.68 -1.10
N LEU A 228 2.80 2.08 -0.82
CA LEU A 228 2.32 3.43 -1.10
C LEU A 228 3.04 4.48 -0.25
N MET A 229 3.20 4.24 1.06
CA MET A 229 3.96 5.14 1.94
C MET A 229 5.38 5.38 1.42
N LEU A 230 6.09 4.31 1.04
CA LEU A 230 7.43 4.37 0.46
C LEU A 230 7.43 5.18 -0.85
N CYS A 231 6.48 4.92 -1.75
CA CYS A 231 6.37 5.66 -3.01
C CYS A 231 6.16 7.16 -2.78
N THR A 232 5.30 7.51 -1.82
CA THR A 232 5.00 8.91 -1.46
C THR A 232 6.19 9.59 -0.77
N GLU A 233 6.94 8.88 0.09
CA GLU A 233 8.18 9.38 0.70
C GLU A 233 9.21 9.80 -0.36
N LEU A 234 9.39 8.96 -1.39
CA LEU A 234 10.33 9.22 -2.47
C LEU A 234 9.90 10.40 -3.35
N GLN A 235 8.59 10.64 -3.51
CA GLN A 235 8.09 11.86 -4.16
C GLN A 235 8.40 13.12 -3.34
N ALA A 236 8.13 13.09 -2.03
CA ALA A 236 8.38 14.21 -1.12
C ALA A 236 9.87 14.62 -1.11
N SER A 237 10.76 13.62 -1.07
CA SER A 237 12.21 13.84 -1.05
C SER A 237 12.74 14.57 -2.29
N LYS A 238 12.06 14.45 -3.43
CA LYS A 238 12.42 15.16 -4.67
C LYS A 238 11.93 16.61 -4.66
N ALA A 239 10.74 16.86 -4.13
CA ALA A 239 10.19 18.22 -4.04
C ALA A 239 11.11 19.15 -3.23
N VAL A 240 11.69 18.61 -2.14
CA VAL A 240 12.66 19.34 -1.30
C VAL A 240 14.00 19.56 -2.00
N LYS A 241 14.52 18.58 -2.76
CA LYS A 241 15.77 18.75 -3.52
C LYS A 241 15.66 19.72 -4.69
N ASN A 242 14.46 19.93 -5.23
CA ASN A 242 14.22 20.90 -6.29
C ASN A 242 14.09 22.34 -5.76
N SER A 243 13.88 22.53 -4.44
CA SER A 243 13.82 23.85 -3.81
C SER A 243 15.14 24.29 -3.16
N THR A 244 16.12 23.38 -3.04
CA THR A 244 17.49 23.71 -2.61
C THR A 244 18.52 23.12 -3.57
N SER A 245 19.08 23.97 -4.44
CA SER A 245 20.27 23.66 -5.23
C SER A 245 21.49 23.54 -4.32
N SER A 246 21.83 22.34 -3.89
CA SER A 246 23.14 22.01 -3.31
C SER A 246 23.40 20.52 -3.48
N GLU A 247 24.12 20.19 -4.55
CA GLU A 247 24.82 18.91 -4.68
C GLU A 247 25.93 18.85 -3.61
N ALA A 248 25.75 18.01 -2.59
CA ALA A 248 26.84 17.55 -1.74
C ALA A 248 26.52 16.14 -1.19
N CYS A 249 27.40 15.20 -1.56
CA CYS A 249 27.70 13.86 -1.03
C CYS A 249 26.65 13.12 -0.18
N PHE A 250 26.12 12.03 -0.75
CA PHE A 250 25.61 10.87 0.00
C PHE A 250 26.30 9.59 -0.51
N GLU A 251 27.63 9.60 -0.48
CA GLU A 251 28.44 8.38 -0.48
C GLU A 251 29.21 8.39 0.84
N GLN A 252 29.15 7.27 1.57
CA GLN A 252 29.75 7.02 2.90
C GLN A 252 29.01 7.59 4.11
N SER A 253 27.99 6.85 4.60
CA SER A 253 27.81 6.59 6.05
C SER A 253 26.59 5.67 6.32
N ILE A 254 26.70 4.38 6.03
CA ILE A 254 25.79 3.38 6.64
C ILE A 254 26.28 2.97 8.04
N VAL A 255 27.48 3.39 8.44
CA VAL A 255 28.12 2.93 9.70
C VAL A 255 27.96 3.91 10.87
N SER A 256 27.36 5.10 10.71
CA SER A 256 27.25 6.03 11.87
C SER A 256 26.12 7.06 11.84
N LEU A 257 24.94 6.77 11.29
CA LEU A 257 23.81 7.68 11.43
C LEU A 257 22.89 7.24 12.56
N GLY A 258 22.87 8.05 13.62
CA GLY A 258 22.14 7.83 14.86
C GLY A 258 20.68 7.41 14.67
N ASP A 259 20.27 6.57 15.59
CA ASP A 259 19.05 5.78 15.74
C ASP A 259 17.71 6.58 15.76
N SER A 260 17.69 7.87 15.40
CA SER A 260 16.48 8.72 15.38
C SER A 260 16.01 9.11 13.97
N VAL A 261 16.92 9.30 13.00
CA VAL A 261 16.57 9.70 11.62
C VAL A 261 16.14 8.48 10.77
N ALA A 262 16.70 7.30 11.06
CA ALA A 262 16.31 6.04 10.43
C ALA A 262 14.91 5.57 10.86
N LYS A 263 14.41 5.98 12.05
CA LYS A 263 13.11 5.54 12.59
C LYS A 263 11.90 6.11 11.84
N GLY A 264 12.07 7.20 11.09
CA GLY A 264 10.98 7.88 10.35
C GLY A 264 10.85 7.50 8.87
N SER A 265 11.93 7.08 8.21
CA SER A 265 11.90 6.73 6.78
C SER A 265 11.32 5.32 6.57
N VAL A 266 10.25 5.22 5.80
CA VAL A 266 9.65 3.93 5.40
C VAL A 266 10.59 3.19 4.46
N CYS A 267 11.22 3.90 3.51
CA CYS A 267 12.17 3.33 2.58
C CYS A 267 13.37 2.69 3.30
N SER A 268 14.01 3.43 4.22
CA SER A 268 15.15 2.90 4.97
C SER A 268 14.73 1.75 5.89
N TYR A 269 13.55 1.86 6.52
CA TYR A 269 12.99 0.80 7.34
C TYR A 269 12.79 -0.50 6.54
N VAL A 270 12.14 -0.46 5.37
CA VAL A 270 11.88 -1.64 4.54
C VAL A 270 13.19 -2.29 4.08
N ILE A 271 14.18 -1.50 3.64
CA ILE A 271 15.49 -2.04 3.22
C ILE A 271 16.19 -2.69 4.41
N HIS A 272 16.23 -2.02 5.56
CA HIS A 272 16.87 -2.54 6.77
C HIS A 272 16.24 -3.85 7.22
N GLN A 273 14.91 -3.91 7.30
CA GLN A 273 14.20 -5.12 7.71
C GLN A 273 14.37 -6.27 6.71
N LEU A 274 14.53 -5.99 5.42
CA LEU A 274 14.86 -7.03 4.43
C LEU A 274 16.31 -7.52 4.56
N ALA A 275 17.25 -6.59 4.73
CA ALA A 275 18.68 -6.84 4.61
C ALA A 275 19.36 -7.35 5.90
N CYS A 276 18.90 -6.91 7.07
CA CYS A 276 19.52 -7.25 8.34
C CYS A 276 19.06 -8.62 8.83
N ASP A 277 20.03 -9.46 9.23
CA ASP A 277 19.79 -10.75 9.86
C ASP A 277 19.65 -10.62 11.40
N GLU A 278 19.87 -9.43 11.97
CA GLU A 278 19.79 -9.25 13.43
C GLU A 278 18.34 -9.28 13.94
N ASP A 279 18.07 -10.30 14.77
CA ASP A 279 16.78 -10.58 15.42
C ASP A 279 16.35 -9.55 16.49
N THR A 280 17.07 -8.42 16.63
CA THR A 280 17.00 -7.54 17.81
C THR A 280 15.63 -6.91 18.04
N ILE A 281 14.83 -6.70 16.97
CA ILE A 281 13.50 -6.08 17.08
C ILE A 281 12.39 -7.13 17.27
N ILE A 282 12.51 -8.30 16.64
CA ILE A 282 11.47 -9.34 16.63
C ILE A 282 11.55 -10.19 17.91
N SER A 283 12.75 -10.37 18.47
CA SER A 283 12.99 -11.10 19.72
C SER A 283 12.31 -10.46 20.96
N LEU A 284 11.99 -9.17 20.91
CA LEU A 284 11.32 -8.46 22.01
C LEU A 284 9.79 -8.63 22.03
N LYS A 285 9.18 -9.12 20.94
CA LYS A 285 7.72 -9.18 20.77
C LYS A 285 7.12 -10.59 20.73
N LEU A 286 7.93 -11.65 20.58
CA LEU A 286 7.45 -13.01 20.35
C LEU A 286 8.16 -14.05 21.26
N GLY A 287 7.46 -15.14 21.60
CA GLY A 287 8.01 -16.24 22.40
C GLY A 287 9.07 -17.07 21.64
N ARG A 288 10.07 -17.62 22.36
CA ARG A 288 11.32 -18.21 21.81
C ARG A 288 11.17 -19.18 20.63
N ASP A 289 10.09 -19.94 20.54
CA ASP A 289 9.94 -21.00 19.52
C ASP A 289 9.24 -20.55 18.23
N GLU A 290 8.58 -19.38 18.23
CA GLU A 290 7.89 -18.81 17.05
C GLU A 290 8.74 -17.76 16.30
N VAL A 291 9.83 -17.30 16.91
CA VAL A 291 10.67 -16.18 16.43
C VAL A 291 11.24 -16.41 15.03
N PRO A 292 11.85 -17.57 14.69
CA PRO A 292 12.56 -17.70 13.42
C PRO A 292 11.64 -17.70 12.19
N LYS A 293 10.47 -18.35 12.30
CA LYS A 293 9.48 -18.43 11.20
C LYS A 293 8.76 -17.09 11.00
N ALA A 294 8.42 -16.42 12.10
CA ALA A 294 7.86 -15.07 12.03
C ALA A 294 8.86 -14.08 11.42
N HIS A 295 10.14 -14.17 11.79
CA HIS A 295 11.22 -13.36 11.23
C HIS A 295 11.36 -13.56 9.72
N LEU A 296 11.43 -14.81 9.26
CA LEU A 296 11.49 -15.11 7.82
C LEU A 296 10.26 -14.54 7.08
N SER A 297 9.06 -14.83 7.57
CA SER A 297 7.81 -14.38 6.93
C SER A 297 7.73 -12.86 6.84
N PHE A 298 8.20 -12.17 7.88
CA PHE A 298 8.27 -10.71 7.92
C PHE A 298 9.25 -10.14 6.88
N ARG A 299 10.44 -10.74 6.73
CA ARG A 299 11.41 -10.35 5.69
C ARG A 299 10.85 -10.56 4.29
N LEU A 300 10.15 -11.67 4.06
CA LEU A 300 9.45 -11.92 2.79
C LEU A 300 8.37 -10.86 2.53
N CYS A 301 7.66 -10.39 3.56
CA CYS A 301 6.75 -9.25 3.43
C CYS A 301 7.48 -7.98 2.99
N MET A 302 8.68 -7.68 3.50
CA MET A 302 9.46 -6.50 3.07
C MET A 302 9.89 -6.61 1.61
N ALA A 303 10.27 -7.80 1.13
CA ALA A 303 10.51 -8.01 -0.30
C ALA A 303 9.24 -7.75 -1.13
N ASN A 304 8.08 -8.24 -0.67
CA ASN A 304 6.80 -7.99 -1.32
C ASN A 304 6.39 -6.51 -1.31
N VAL A 305 6.75 -5.74 -0.28
CA VAL A 305 6.57 -4.28 -0.25
C VAL A 305 7.33 -3.64 -1.40
N LEU A 306 8.59 -4.02 -1.63
CA LEU A 306 9.39 -3.50 -2.72
C LEU A 306 8.85 -3.92 -4.09
N ILE A 307 8.39 -5.17 -4.24
CA ILE A 307 7.75 -5.66 -5.46
C ILE A 307 6.48 -4.86 -5.76
N SER A 308 5.60 -4.66 -4.78
CA SER A 308 4.38 -3.85 -4.92
C SER A 308 4.71 -2.39 -5.24
N ALA A 309 5.75 -1.83 -4.61
CA ALA A 309 6.19 -0.47 -4.88
C ALA A 309 6.72 -0.28 -6.31
N CYS A 310 7.39 -1.27 -6.91
CA CYS A 310 7.83 -1.22 -8.32
C CYS A 310 6.66 -1.00 -9.29
N GLN A 311 5.49 -1.56 -8.97
CA GLN A 311 4.28 -1.44 -9.79
C GLN A 311 3.59 -0.08 -9.60
N LYS A 312 3.63 0.45 -8.37
CA LYS A 312 2.86 1.63 -7.96
C LYS A 312 3.65 2.93 -8.04
N VAL A 313 4.98 2.88 -8.12
CA VAL A 313 5.84 4.07 -8.10
C VAL A 313 5.54 5.01 -9.29
N PRO A 314 5.16 6.28 -9.02
CA PRO A 314 4.86 7.21 -10.09
C PRO A 314 6.10 7.60 -10.89
N ARG A 315 5.90 7.96 -12.17
CA ARG A 315 6.98 8.20 -13.14
C ARG A 315 8.07 9.13 -12.60
N ALA A 316 7.68 10.20 -11.90
CA ALA A 316 8.59 11.20 -11.36
C ALA A 316 9.56 10.65 -10.28
N SER A 317 9.22 9.53 -9.63
CA SER A 317 9.97 8.92 -8.53
C SER A 317 10.65 7.61 -8.88
N LYS A 318 10.47 7.09 -10.11
CA LYS A 318 11.10 5.84 -10.53
C LYS A 318 12.63 5.88 -10.48
N LYS A 319 13.24 6.99 -10.92
CA LYS A 319 14.71 7.13 -10.87
C LYS A 319 15.26 7.15 -9.42
N PRO A 320 14.73 7.99 -8.51
CA PRO A 320 15.07 7.93 -7.08
C PRO A 320 14.85 6.55 -6.44
N PHE A 321 13.77 5.87 -6.82
CA PHE A 321 13.48 4.51 -6.35
C PHE A 321 14.61 3.56 -6.71
N VAL A 322 15.00 3.49 -7.99
CA VAL A 322 16.11 2.63 -8.44
C VAL A 322 17.41 3.01 -7.74
N SER A 323 17.80 4.29 -7.76
CA SER A 323 19.11 4.71 -7.26
C SER A 323 19.29 4.54 -5.76
N LYS A 324 18.19 4.56 -4.97
CA LYS A 324 18.25 4.43 -3.51
C LYS A 324 18.11 2.98 -3.04
N ILE A 325 17.28 2.19 -3.71
CA ILE A 325 16.93 0.83 -3.25
C ILE A 325 17.85 -0.22 -3.87
N LEU A 326 18.09 -0.15 -5.18
CA LEU A 326 18.76 -1.22 -5.91
C LEU A 326 20.21 -1.48 -5.43
N PRO A 327 21.07 -0.46 -5.23
CA PRO A 327 22.43 -0.69 -4.74
C PRO A 327 22.48 -1.36 -3.38
N CYS A 328 21.60 -0.96 -2.46
CA CYS A 328 21.53 -1.51 -1.11
C CYS A 328 21.22 -3.00 -1.15
N ILE A 329 20.21 -3.42 -1.92
CA ILE A 329 19.81 -4.82 -2.00
C ILE A 329 20.85 -5.65 -2.75
N LEU A 330 21.47 -5.12 -3.81
CA LEU A 330 22.57 -5.78 -4.53
C LEU A 330 23.77 -6.05 -3.62
N HIS A 331 24.04 -5.16 -2.67
CA HIS A 331 25.07 -5.38 -1.66
C HIS A 331 24.63 -6.42 -0.64
N SER A 332 23.45 -6.24 -0.03
CA SER A 332 22.97 -7.10 1.05
C SER A 332 22.73 -8.55 0.64
N VAL A 333 22.23 -8.82 -0.58
CA VAL A 333 21.91 -10.20 -1.03
C VAL A 333 23.13 -11.13 -1.02
N LYS A 334 24.35 -10.57 -1.04
CA LYS A 334 25.59 -11.35 -0.97
C LYS A 334 25.86 -11.94 0.41
N GLU A 335 25.38 -11.26 1.45
CA GLU A 335 25.62 -11.57 2.87
C GLU A 335 24.45 -12.32 3.52
N ILE A 336 23.25 -12.25 2.95
CA ILE A 336 22.05 -12.91 3.49
C ILE A 336 22.23 -14.43 3.53
N ALA A 337 22.17 -15.01 4.72
CA ALA A 337 22.34 -16.45 4.93
C ALA A 337 21.13 -17.28 4.46
N ASP A 338 19.91 -16.74 4.61
CA ASP A 338 18.67 -17.46 4.30
C ASP A 338 18.38 -17.51 2.79
N SER A 339 18.24 -18.72 2.26
CA SER A 339 18.01 -18.94 0.82
C SER A 339 16.67 -18.42 0.30
N GLU A 340 15.62 -18.40 1.13
CA GLU A 340 14.31 -17.90 0.74
C GLU A 340 14.31 -16.37 0.65
N VAL A 341 14.98 -15.71 1.60
CA VAL A 341 15.16 -14.25 1.55
C VAL A 341 16.02 -13.85 0.35
N ARG A 342 17.10 -14.59 0.05
CA ARG A 342 17.87 -14.36 -1.19
C ARG A 342 17.00 -14.51 -2.43
N ALA A 343 16.20 -15.58 -2.53
CA ALA A 343 15.28 -15.77 -3.65
C ALA A 343 14.30 -14.59 -3.80
N ALA A 344 13.75 -14.10 -2.68
CA ALA A 344 12.86 -12.94 -2.66
C ALA A 344 13.57 -11.66 -3.13
N CYS A 345 14.83 -11.43 -2.76
CA CYS A 345 15.63 -10.31 -3.27
C CYS A 345 15.83 -10.40 -4.78
N ILE A 346 16.07 -11.60 -5.33
CA ILE A 346 16.16 -11.78 -6.79
C ILE A 346 14.81 -11.51 -7.47
N GLN A 347 13.68 -11.84 -6.83
CA GLN A 347 12.36 -11.47 -7.33
C GLN A 347 12.11 -9.95 -7.30
N VAL A 348 12.63 -9.23 -6.29
CA VAL A 348 12.63 -7.76 -6.27
C VAL A 348 13.39 -7.23 -7.49
N PHE A 349 14.60 -7.75 -7.77
CA PHE A 349 15.36 -7.35 -8.96
C PHE A 349 14.59 -7.61 -10.26
N PHE A 350 13.97 -8.78 -10.40
CA PHE A 350 13.12 -9.09 -11.54
C PHE A 350 12.01 -8.05 -11.71
N SER A 351 11.30 -7.71 -10.63
CA SER A 351 10.22 -6.71 -10.63
C SER A 351 10.74 -5.31 -11.02
N MET A 352 11.92 -4.94 -10.53
CA MET A 352 12.57 -3.67 -10.89
C MET A 352 12.92 -3.61 -12.38
N VAL A 353 13.55 -4.65 -12.94
CA VAL A 353 13.85 -4.71 -14.38
C VAL A 353 12.56 -4.63 -15.21
N TYR A 354 11.55 -5.40 -14.82
CA TYR A 354 10.30 -5.50 -15.56
C TYR A 354 9.49 -4.18 -15.57
N HIS A 355 9.35 -3.51 -14.42
CA HIS A 355 8.49 -2.32 -14.29
C HIS A 355 9.23 -0.98 -14.48
N LEU A 356 10.56 -0.96 -14.28
CA LEU A 356 11.37 0.26 -14.32
C LEU A 356 12.23 0.35 -15.60
N LYS A 357 12.36 -0.75 -16.35
CA LYS A 357 12.95 -0.80 -17.70
C LYS A 357 14.35 -0.15 -17.74
N SER A 358 14.64 0.70 -18.72
CA SER A 358 15.96 1.35 -18.90
C SER A 358 16.48 2.13 -17.69
N LEU A 359 15.64 2.45 -16.70
CA LEU A 359 16.12 3.07 -15.46
C LEU A 359 17.10 2.18 -14.67
N VAL A 360 17.09 0.86 -14.90
CA VAL A 360 18.03 -0.08 -14.27
C VAL A 360 19.38 -0.16 -14.99
N LEU A 361 19.55 0.53 -16.13
CA LEU A 361 20.76 0.49 -16.95
C LEU A 361 22.08 0.63 -16.15
N PRO A 362 22.21 1.57 -15.19
CA PRO A 362 23.45 1.73 -14.41
C PRO A 362 23.85 0.48 -13.61
N TYR A 363 22.90 -0.41 -13.35
CA TYR A 363 23.06 -1.59 -12.50
C TYR A 363 22.89 -2.91 -13.27
N SER A 364 22.68 -2.86 -14.60
CA SER A 364 22.29 -4.05 -15.35
C SER A 364 23.36 -5.15 -15.37
N SER A 365 24.65 -4.79 -15.34
CA SER A 365 25.74 -5.78 -15.20
C SER A 365 25.73 -6.48 -13.84
N ASP A 366 25.50 -5.74 -12.75
CA ASP A 366 25.42 -6.32 -11.41
C ASP A 366 24.17 -7.19 -11.23
N LEU A 367 23.05 -6.77 -11.83
CA LEU A 367 21.83 -7.58 -11.93
C LEU A 367 22.07 -8.88 -12.69
N LEU A 368 22.81 -8.84 -13.81
CA LEU A 368 23.18 -10.06 -14.54
C LEU A 368 24.06 -10.97 -13.67
N LYS A 369 25.07 -10.42 -13.00
CA LYS A 369 25.94 -11.20 -12.09
C LYS A 369 25.15 -11.85 -10.97
N ALA A 370 24.22 -11.13 -10.35
CA ALA A 370 23.33 -11.68 -9.34
C ALA A 370 22.49 -12.83 -9.92
N SER A 371 21.93 -12.65 -11.11
CA SER A 371 21.17 -13.67 -11.82
C SER A 371 21.97 -14.95 -12.10
N ILE A 372 23.21 -14.81 -12.60
CA ILE A 372 24.10 -15.93 -12.91
C ILE A 372 24.52 -16.65 -11.62
N LYS A 373 24.86 -15.90 -10.57
CA LYS A 373 25.21 -16.48 -9.26
C LYS A 373 24.05 -17.31 -8.68
N SER A 374 22.84 -16.76 -8.70
CA SER A 374 21.65 -17.48 -8.22
C SER A 374 21.37 -18.75 -9.03
N LEU A 375 21.59 -18.74 -10.35
CA LEU A 375 21.45 -19.93 -11.20
C LEU A 375 22.51 -21.00 -10.92
N ARG A 376 23.75 -20.60 -10.60
CA ARG A 376 24.87 -21.52 -10.38
C ARG A 376 24.85 -22.17 -9.00
N GLU A 377 24.62 -21.37 -7.96
CA GLU A 377 24.86 -21.76 -6.56
C GLU A 377 23.59 -21.75 -5.70
N GLY A 378 22.48 -21.21 -6.22
CA GLY A 378 21.27 -21.00 -5.44
C GLY A 378 20.45 -22.28 -5.18
N SER A 379 19.57 -22.20 -4.19
CA SER A 379 18.46 -23.15 -4.00
C SER A 379 17.54 -23.20 -5.23
N GLU A 380 16.65 -24.19 -5.32
CA GLU A 380 15.69 -24.29 -6.43
C GLU A 380 14.87 -22.98 -6.63
N LYS A 381 14.38 -22.38 -5.53
CA LYS A 381 13.67 -21.10 -5.57
C LYS A 381 14.56 -19.96 -6.11
N GLU A 382 15.82 -19.92 -5.69
CA GLU A 382 16.80 -18.93 -6.17
C GLU A 382 17.12 -19.13 -7.67
N ARG A 383 17.28 -20.37 -8.13
CA ARG A 383 17.53 -20.68 -9.54
C ARG A 383 16.35 -20.28 -10.42
N ILE A 384 15.12 -20.56 -9.99
CA ILE A 384 13.90 -20.12 -10.69
C ILE A 384 13.83 -18.58 -10.74
N ALA A 385 14.09 -17.89 -9.62
CA ALA A 385 14.10 -16.43 -9.58
C ALA A 385 15.21 -15.84 -10.48
N GLY A 386 16.40 -16.44 -10.46
CA GLY A 386 17.53 -16.08 -11.32
C GLY A 386 17.20 -16.25 -12.80
N ALA A 387 16.61 -17.37 -13.20
CA ALA A 387 16.14 -17.56 -14.58
C ALA A 387 15.13 -16.47 -15.00
N LYS A 388 14.18 -16.09 -14.14
CA LYS A 388 13.22 -15.00 -14.43
C LYS A 388 13.92 -13.65 -14.57
N LEU A 389 14.89 -13.35 -13.72
CA LEU A 389 15.67 -12.11 -13.81
C LEU A 389 16.46 -12.05 -15.12
N LEU A 390 17.16 -13.13 -15.49
CA LEU A 390 17.87 -13.24 -16.76
C LEU A 390 16.93 -13.02 -17.96
N ALA A 391 15.75 -13.66 -17.93
CA ALA A 391 14.72 -13.49 -18.95
C ALA A 391 14.33 -12.01 -19.13
N SER A 392 14.10 -11.32 -18.02
CA SER A 392 13.68 -9.91 -18.00
C SER A 392 14.77 -8.98 -18.51
N LEU A 393 16.03 -9.25 -18.15
CA LEU A 393 17.20 -8.50 -18.64
C LEU A 393 17.38 -8.69 -20.15
N MET A 394 17.21 -9.91 -20.67
CA MET A 394 17.28 -10.18 -22.11
C MET A 394 16.11 -9.57 -22.89
N ALA A 395 14.93 -9.44 -22.28
CA ALA A 395 13.76 -8.81 -22.86
C ALA A 395 13.73 -7.27 -22.69
N SER A 396 14.80 -6.68 -22.14
CA SER A 396 14.90 -5.25 -21.91
C SER A 396 15.24 -4.46 -23.18
N GLU A 397 15.26 -3.13 -23.07
CA GLU A 397 15.63 -2.23 -24.16
C GLU A 397 17.07 -2.46 -24.63
N GLU A 398 17.35 -2.12 -25.90
CA GLU A 398 18.63 -2.43 -26.57
C GLU A 398 19.86 -1.94 -25.79
N THR A 399 19.78 -0.75 -25.17
CA THR A 399 20.89 -0.21 -24.38
C THR A 399 21.23 -1.07 -23.17
N VAL A 400 20.22 -1.71 -22.54
CA VAL A 400 20.44 -2.64 -21.43
C VAL A 400 21.09 -3.92 -21.94
N ILE A 401 20.61 -4.46 -23.07
CA ILE A 401 21.17 -5.66 -23.71
C ILE A 401 22.63 -5.44 -24.10
N GLN A 402 22.95 -4.30 -24.73
CA GLN A 402 24.32 -3.94 -25.08
C GLN A 402 25.22 -3.90 -23.85
N ASN A 403 24.76 -3.32 -22.74
CA ASN A 403 25.54 -3.24 -21.50
C ASN A 403 25.80 -4.61 -20.83
N ILE A 404 24.91 -5.59 -21.03
CA ILE A 404 25.05 -6.93 -20.45
C ILE A 404 25.66 -7.97 -21.41
N SER A 405 25.84 -7.60 -22.69
CA SER A 405 26.26 -8.51 -23.78
C SER A 405 27.47 -9.38 -23.44
N GLY A 406 28.51 -8.80 -22.81
CA GLY A 406 29.72 -9.52 -22.43
C GLY A 406 29.46 -10.69 -21.46
N GLY A 407 28.46 -10.58 -20.58
CA GLY A 407 28.09 -11.64 -19.63
C GLY A 407 27.07 -12.64 -20.17
N LEU A 408 26.44 -12.39 -21.32
CA LEU A 408 25.46 -13.32 -21.90
C LEU A 408 26.11 -14.62 -22.41
N LEU A 409 27.39 -14.59 -22.79
CA LEU A 409 28.14 -15.78 -23.15
C LEU A 409 28.29 -16.74 -21.95
N GLU A 410 28.62 -16.19 -20.78
CA GLU A 410 28.68 -16.96 -19.53
C GLU A 410 27.30 -17.51 -19.17
N ALA A 411 26.25 -16.69 -19.27
CA ALA A 411 24.88 -17.12 -19.02
C ALA A 411 24.46 -18.27 -19.95
N ARG A 412 24.81 -18.21 -21.24
CA ARG A 412 24.53 -19.27 -22.22
C ARG A 412 25.18 -20.59 -21.85
N ALA A 413 26.48 -20.57 -21.50
CA ALA A 413 27.20 -21.77 -21.10
C ALA A 413 26.59 -22.40 -19.84
N LEU A 414 26.22 -21.57 -18.86
CA LEU A 414 25.56 -22.02 -17.64
C LEU A 414 24.19 -22.65 -17.91
N LEU A 415 23.37 -22.04 -18.77
CA LEU A 415 22.06 -22.58 -19.13
C LEU A 415 22.16 -23.95 -19.82
N GLN A 416 23.17 -24.16 -20.67
CA GLN A 416 23.42 -25.44 -21.33
C GLN A 416 23.72 -26.54 -20.32
N ASP A 417 24.58 -26.26 -19.34
CA ASP A 417 24.90 -27.18 -18.25
C ASP A 417 23.63 -27.54 -17.47
N ILE A 418 22.93 -26.53 -16.94
CA ILE A 418 21.69 -26.70 -16.16
C ILE A 418 20.65 -27.56 -16.89
N CYS A 419 20.43 -27.34 -18.18
CA CYS A 419 19.46 -28.12 -18.95
C CYS A 419 19.77 -29.63 -18.96
N SER A 420 21.05 -29.99 -18.88
CA SER A 420 21.52 -31.37 -18.90
C SER A 420 21.62 -32.00 -17.51
N SER A 421 22.00 -31.22 -16.49
CA SER A 421 22.48 -31.74 -15.21
C SER A 421 21.63 -31.35 -13.99
N ASP A 422 20.73 -30.35 -14.08
CA ASP A 422 19.97 -29.89 -12.90
C ASP A 422 18.92 -30.93 -12.44
N PRO A 423 18.85 -31.21 -11.12
CA PRO A 423 17.90 -32.16 -10.58
C PRO A 423 16.42 -31.70 -10.72
N SER A 424 16.16 -30.39 -10.71
CA SER A 424 14.81 -29.85 -10.82
C SER A 424 14.33 -29.85 -12.27
N LEU A 425 13.19 -30.49 -12.51
CA LEU A 425 12.53 -30.47 -13.81
C LEU A 425 12.08 -29.06 -14.21
N ASP A 426 11.62 -28.27 -13.24
CA ASP A 426 11.09 -26.92 -13.50
C ASP A 426 12.20 -25.93 -13.84
N VAL A 427 13.34 -26.01 -13.13
CA VAL A 427 14.54 -25.24 -13.47
C VAL A 427 15.01 -25.59 -14.88
N ARG A 428 15.11 -26.88 -15.22
CA ARG A 428 15.49 -27.33 -16.58
C ARG A 428 14.57 -26.80 -17.66
N LYS A 429 13.25 -26.95 -17.50
CA LYS A 429 12.25 -26.47 -18.47
C LYS A 429 12.36 -24.96 -18.70
N MET A 430 12.55 -24.18 -17.63
CA MET A 430 12.65 -22.73 -17.76
C MET A 430 13.98 -22.31 -18.42
N CYS A 431 15.09 -22.94 -18.03
CA CYS A 431 16.40 -22.66 -18.63
C CYS A 431 16.47 -23.07 -20.11
N GLN A 432 15.80 -24.15 -20.49
CA GLN A 432 15.72 -24.58 -21.90
C GLN A 432 15.01 -23.56 -22.77
N ARG A 433 13.92 -22.96 -22.27
CA ARG A 433 13.21 -21.87 -22.96
C ARG A 433 14.10 -20.64 -23.13
N LEU A 434 14.85 -20.27 -22.09
CA LEU A 434 15.79 -19.13 -22.15
C LEU A 434 16.94 -19.37 -23.13
N LEU A 435 17.47 -20.59 -23.15
CA LEU A 435 18.55 -20.97 -24.06
C LEU A 435 18.10 -20.84 -25.52
N LEU A 436 16.87 -21.25 -25.86
CA LEU A 436 16.30 -21.08 -27.20
C LEU A 436 16.24 -19.60 -27.61
N CYS A 437 15.90 -18.70 -26.68
CA CYS A 437 15.90 -17.25 -26.92
C CYS A 437 17.32 -16.71 -27.16
N LEU A 438 18.36 -17.22 -26.48
CA LEU A 438 19.75 -16.79 -26.70
C LEU A 438 20.36 -17.30 -28.02
N THR A 439 19.83 -18.39 -28.57
CA THR A 439 20.32 -18.99 -29.83
C THR A 439 19.58 -18.50 -31.07
N SER A 440 18.47 -17.78 -30.90
CA SER A 440 17.65 -17.23 -31.99
C SER A 440 17.93 -15.75 -32.28
N VAL A 441 18.85 -15.15 -31.52
CA VAL A 441 19.50 -13.86 -31.78
C VAL A 441 20.88 -14.15 -32.36
#